data_AF-X0ZG39-F1
#
_entry.id   AF-X0ZG39-F1
#
_cell.length_a   1.000
_cell.length_b   1.000
_cell.length_c   1.000
_cell.angle_alpha   90.00
_cell.angle_beta   90.00
_cell.angle_gamma   90.00
#
_symmetry.space_group_name_H-M   'P 1'
#
loop_
_entity.id
_entity.type
_entity.pdbx_description
1 polymer ?
#
loop_
_entity_poly.entity_id
_entity_poly.type
_entity_poly.pdbx_seq_one_letter_code
_entity_poly.pdbx_strand_id
1 'polypeptide(L)' 'ITEGLLNKVEMAFRAYDPCLACATHSLPGQMPLIVSIYDRKGELVEQLRRD' A
#
# COMPACT_ATOMS: atom_id res chain seq x y z
N ILE A 1 3.89 -13.25 -4.98
CA ILE A 1 2.68 -12.66 -4.35
C ILE A 1 1.69 -12.25 -5.46
N THR A 2 0.37 -12.34 -5.25
CA THR A 2 -0.63 -12.13 -6.32
C THR A 2 -1.27 -10.74 -6.26
N GLU A 3 -1.72 -10.22 -7.41
CA GLU A 3 -2.52 -8.98 -7.53
C GLU A 3 -3.71 -8.94 -6.56
N GLY A 4 -4.37 -10.08 -6.36
CA GLY A 4 -5.50 -10.19 -5.43
C GLY A 4 -5.13 -9.91 -3.97
N LEU A 5 -3.87 -10.06 -3.56
CA LEU A 5 -3.43 -9.68 -2.21
C LEU A 5 -3.26 -8.16 -2.10
N LEU A 6 -2.64 -7.53 -3.09
CA LEU A 6 -2.42 -6.09 -3.14
C LEU A 6 -3.75 -5.31 -3.13
N ASN A 7 -4.74 -5.77 -3.89
CA ASN A 7 -6.06 -5.15 -3.94
C ASN A 7 -6.79 -5.17 -2.59
N LYS A 8 -6.64 -6.25 -1.80
CA LYS A 8 -7.25 -6.33 -0.45
C LYS A 8 -6.56 -5.39 0.53
N VAL A 9 -5.23 -5.28 0.45
CA VAL A 9 -4.45 -4.35 1.28
C VAL A 9 -4.86 -2.90 0.98
N GLU A 10 -5.03 -2.54 -0.30
CA GLU A 10 -5.49 -1.20 -0.70
C GLU A 10 -6.90 -0.88 -0.18
N MET A 11 -7.84 -1.83 -0.26
CA MET A 11 -9.20 -1.64 0.28
C MET A 11 -9.19 -1.39 1.79
N ALA A 12 -8.39 -2.15 2.55
CA ALA A 12 -8.26 -1.94 3.99
C ALA A 12 -7.69 -0.55 4.28
N PHE A 13 -6.60 -0.16 3.60
CA PHE A 13 -5.95 1.13 3.81
C PHE A 13 -6.89 2.32 3.54
N ARG A 14 -7.66 2.29 2.45
CA ARG A 14 -8.66 3.34 2.11
C ARG A 14 -9.78 3.48 3.14
N ALA A 15 -10.17 2.38 3.81
CA ALA A 15 -11.22 2.40 4.83
C ALA A 15 -10.75 3.01 6.15
N TYR A 16 -9.47 2.86 6.49
CA TYR A 16 -8.89 3.41 7.73
C TYR A 16 -8.45 4.87 7.61
N ASP A 17 -8.16 5.37 6.40
CA ASP A 17 -7.81 6.77 6.16
C ASP A 17 -8.58 7.40 4.97
N PRO A 18 -9.83 7.85 5.18
CA PRO A 18 -10.60 8.54 4.15
C PRO A 18 -9.97 9.88 3.70
N CYS A 19 -9.02 10.44 4.45
CA CYS A 19 -8.35 11.69 4.09
C CYS A 19 -7.38 11.48 2.90
N LEU A 20 -6.76 10.30 2.78
CA LEU A 20 -5.91 9.94 1.64
C LEU A 20 -6.69 9.72 0.34
N ALA A 21 -8.00 9.49 0.41
CA ALA A 21 -8.87 9.44 -0.78
C ALA A 21 -9.07 10.83 -1.43
N CYS A 22 -8.96 11.91 -0.64
CA CYS A 22 -8.98 13.28 -1.15
C CYS A 22 -7.58 13.77 -1.54
N ALA A 23 -6.52 13.29 -0.86
CA ALA A 23 -5.14 13.65 -1.17
C ALA A 23 -4.70 13.25 -2.60
N THR A 24 -5.23 12.16 -3.16
CA THR A 24 -4.99 11.78 -4.56
C THR A 24 -5.53 12.78 -5.58
N HIS A 25 -6.50 13.61 -5.22
CA HIS A 25 -7.06 14.62 -6.12
C HIS A 25 -6.29 15.95 -6.09
N SER A 26 -5.43 16.18 -5.09
CA SER A 26 -4.69 17.45 -4.89
C SER A 26 -3.17 17.33 -5.00
N LEU A 27 -2.62 16.12 -5.10
CA LEU A 27 -1.18 15.92 -5.32
C LEU A 27 -0.89 15.70 -6.82
N PRO A 28 -0.07 16.54 -7.48
CA PRO A 28 0.43 16.23 -8.81
C PRO A 28 1.50 15.14 -8.68
N GLY A 29 1.14 13.89 -8.99
CA GLY A 29 2.06 12.76 -8.99
C GLY A 29 1.40 11.44 -8.63
N GLN A 30 2.01 10.34 -9.05
CA GLN A 30 1.69 9.00 -8.54
C GLN A 30 2.04 8.93 -7.05
N MET A 31 1.15 8.35 -6.24
CA MET A 31 1.40 8.08 -4.82
C MET A 31 1.79 6.61 -4.69
N PRO A 32 3.10 6.28 -4.75
CA PRO A 32 3.53 4.89 -4.83
C PRO A 32 3.21 4.15 -3.53
N LEU A 33 2.52 3.01 -3.66
CA LEU A 33 2.24 2.13 -2.53
C LEU A 33 3.44 1.20 -2.32
N ILE A 34 4.08 1.31 -1.16
CA ILE A 34 5.20 0.45 -0.75
C ILE A 34 4.73 -0.49 0.36
N VAL A 35 4.80 -1.80 0.11
CA VAL A 35 4.44 -2.84 1.08
C VAL A 35 5.70 -3.60 1.47
N SER A 36 6.10 -3.49 2.74
CA SER A 36 7.22 -4.23 3.32
C SER A 36 6.71 -5.43 4.12
N ILE A 37 7.16 -6.64 3.77
CA ILE A 37 6.76 -7.89 4.39
C ILE A 37 7.89 -8.36 5.30
N TYR A 38 7.59 -8.50 6.59
CA TYR A 38 8.54 -8.95 7.60
C TYR A 38 8.21 -10.36 8.06
N ASP A 39 9.23 -11.16 8.36
CA ASP A 39 9.06 -12.48 8.96
C ASP A 39 8.78 -12.39 10.48
N ARG A 40 8.67 -13.56 11.14
CA ARG A 40 8.42 -13.62 12.60
C ARG A 40 9.59 -13.12 13.43
N LYS A 41 10.79 -12.99 12.86
CA LYS A 41 11.99 -12.44 13.51
C LYS A 41 12.12 -10.93 13.25
N GLY A 42 11.25 -10.35 12.42
CA GLY A 42 11.32 -8.95 12.02
C GLY A 42 12.28 -8.70 10.86
N GLU A 43 12.77 -9.74 10.18
CA GLU A 43 13.63 -9.61 9.00
C GLU A 43 12.76 -9.30 7.77
N LEU A 44 13.23 -8.38 6.92
CA LEU A 44 12.53 -8.02 5.69
C LEU A 44 12.63 -9.18 4.70
N VAL A 45 11.48 -9.78 4.38
CA VAL A 45 11.36 -10.89 3.43
C VAL A 45 11.20 -10.36 2.01
N GLU A 46 10.35 -9.36 1.84
CA GLU A 46 10.00 -8.86 0.51
C GLU A 46 9.50 -7.41 0.60
N GLN A 47 9.79 -6.63 -0.43
CA GLN A 47 9.25 -5.28 -0.59
C GLN A 47 8.60 -5.15 -1.96
N LEU A 48 7.31 -4.79 -1.97
CA LEU A 48 6.52 -4.58 -3.18
C LEU A 48 6.29 -3.08 -3.36
N ARG A 49 6.45 -2.59 -4.60
CA ARG A 49 6.19 -1.20 -4.96
C ARG A 49 5.22 -1.16 -6.14
N ARG A 50 4.15 -0.37 -6.01
CA ARG A 50 3.25 -0.01 -7.11
C ARG A 50 3.38 1.49 -7.34
N ASP A 51 3.84 1.90 -8.52
CA ASP A 51 3.81 3.29 -8.98
C ASP A 51 2.40 3.70 -9.43
#